data_AF-A0A162MD39-F1
#
_entry.id   AF-A0A162MD39-F1
#
_cell.length_a   1.000
_cell.length_b   1.000
_cell.length_c   1.000
_cell.angle_alpha   90.00
_cell.angle_beta   90.00
_cell.angle_gamma   90.00
#
_symmetry.space_group_name_H-M   'P 1'
#
loop_
_entity.id
_entity.type
_entity.pdbx_description
1 polymer ?
#
loop_
_entity_poly.entity_id
_entity_poly.type
_entity_poly.pdbx_seq_one_letter_code
_entity_poly.pdbx_strand_id
1 'polypeptide(L)'
;MEPLSFHVQSVWNTINLSLKRFGIENMETWEDENPVTMAELIERAERPKAFLDGIEPATLAKKDRMEMKVMGEIGTGKQFILSLGMPNFFFHLQTVYSILRMKGVPLGK
;
A
#
# COMPACT_ATOMS: atom_id res chain seq x y z
N MET A 1 5.20 -1.74 18.31
CA MET A 1 4.86 -0.88 17.16
C MET A 1 6.12 -0.78 16.34
N GLU A 2 6.02 -1.07 15.04
CA GLU A 2 7.15 -1.09 14.12
C GLU A 2 7.66 0.33 13.80
N PRO A 3 8.89 0.50 13.26
CA PRO A 3 9.46 1.81 12.99
C PRO A 3 8.78 2.53 11.80
N LEU A 4 9.09 3.82 11.65
CA LEU A 4 8.60 4.65 10.54
C LEU A 4 8.85 4.00 9.17
N SER A 5 10.04 3.44 8.94
CA SER A 5 10.42 2.83 7.66
C SER A 5 9.50 1.66 7.29
N PHE A 6 9.24 0.77 8.25
CA PHE A 6 8.32 -0.35 8.08
C PHE A 6 6.91 0.12 7.71
N HIS A 7 6.41 1.18 8.35
CA HIS A 7 5.07 1.68 8.04
C HIS A 7 5.01 2.33 6.66
N VAL A 8 6.05 3.06 6.22
CA VAL A 8 6.16 3.59 4.85
C VAL A 8 6.18 2.45 3.82
N GLN A 9 7.03 1.44 4.04
CA GLN A 9 7.12 0.24 3.21
C GLN A 9 5.77 -0.51 3.13
N SER A 10 5.08 -0.65 4.26
CA SER A 10 3.83 -1.40 4.35
C SER A 10 2.66 -0.75 3.60
N VAL A 11 2.66 0.59 3.50
CA VAL A 11 1.71 1.31 2.62
C VAL A 11 1.87 0.82 1.18
N TRP A 12 3.11 0.76 0.68
CA TRP A 12 3.39 0.24 -0.66
C TRP A 12 3.05 -1.25 -0.80
N ASN A 13 3.53 -2.09 0.12
CA ASN A 13 3.29 -3.54 0.06
C ASN A 13 1.79 -3.89 0.05
N THR A 14 0.95 -3.07 0.69
CA THR A 14 -0.52 -3.23 0.65
C THR A 14 -1.09 -2.96 -0.75
N ILE A 15 -0.65 -1.89 -1.40
CA ILE A 15 -1.02 -1.58 -2.80
C ILE A 15 -0.51 -2.69 -3.72
N ASN A 16 0.75 -3.11 -3.52
CA ASN A 16 1.40 -4.15 -4.30
C ASN A 16 0.63 -5.47 -4.23
N LEU A 17 0.26 -5.92 -3.03
CA LEU A 17 -0.54 -7.11 -2.85
C LEU A 17 -1.90 -7.01 -3.57
N SER A 18 -2.51 -5.82 -3.54
CA SER A 18 -3.83 -5.58 -4.16
C SER A 18 -3.77 -5.67 -5.69
N LEU A 19 -2.80 -5.03 -6.31
CA LEU A 19 -2.61 -5.05 -7.77
C LEU A 19 -2.19 -6.44 -8.26
N LYS A 20 -1.28 -7.12 -7.55
CA LYS A 20 -0.89 -8.51 -7.84
C LYS A 20 -2.10 -9.45 -7.81
N ARG A 21 -2.98 -9.27 -6.82
CA ARG A 21 -4.23 -10.03 -6.72
C ARG A 21 -5.17 -9.78 -7.89
N PHE A 22 -5.13 -8.61 -8.51
CA PHE A 22 -5.85 -8.29 -9.74
C PHE A 22 -5.12 -8.72 -11.02
N GLY A 23 -4.00 -9.43 -10.90
CA GLY A 23 -3.22 -9.87 -12.06
C GLY A 23 -2.53 -8.74 -12.80
N ILE A 24 -2.32 -7.61 -12.12
CA ILE A 24 -1.49 -6.51 -12.62
C ILE A 24 -0.09 -6.78 -12.09
N GLU A 25 0.83 -7.11 -12.99
CA GLU A 25 2.25 -7.21 -12.66
C GLU A 25 2.71 -5.87 -12.12
N ASN A 26 3.38 -5.92 -10.98
CA ASN A 26 3.83 -4.75 -10.26
C ASN A 26 5.22 -4.99 -9.67
N MET A 27 5.84 -3.88 -9.29
CA MET A 27 7.24 -3.81 -8.91
C MET A 27 7.56 -4.54 -7.60
N GLU A 28 8.86 -4.77 -7.46
CA GLU A 28 9.62 -5.11 -6.28
C GLU A 28 8.86 -4.90 -4.95
N THR A 29 8.65 -6.00 -4.22
CA THR A 29 8.38 -5.93 -2.79
C THR A 29 9.64 -5.44 -2.12
N TRP A 30 9.58 -4.33 -1.41
CA TRP A 30 10.72 -3.90 -0.62
C TRP A 30 10.78 -4.69 0.68
N GLU A 31 11.98 -5.07 1.05
CA GLU A 31 12.35 -5.53 2.38
C GLU A 31 13.44 -4.56 2.88
N ASP A 32 13.28 -4.03 4.08
CA ASP A 32 14.28 -3.12 4.66
C ASP A 32 15.53 -3.91 5.04
N GLU A 33 16.67 -3.61 4.41
CA GLU A 33 17.98 -3.90 4.96
C GLU A 33 18.46 -2.66 5.76
N ASN A 34 18.90 -2.86 7.01
CA ASN A 34 19.22 -1.76 7.92
C ASN A 34 20.55 -1.04 7.56
N PRO A 35 20.68 0.30 7.73
CA PRO A 35 19.65 1.32 8.03
C PRO A 35 19.18 2.12 6.78
N VAL A 36 17.90 2.50 6.76
CA VAL A 36 17.26 3.28 5.67
C VAL A 36 17.20 4.78 6.02
N THR A 37 17.58 5.63 5.07
CA THR A 37 17.60 7.09 5.18
C THR A 37 16.23 7.71 4.87
N MET A 38 16.00 8.96 5.30
CA MET A 38 14.77 9.69 4.96
C MET A 38 14.63 9.96 3.46
N ALA A 39 15.75 10.16 2.74
CA ALA A 39 15.72 10.35 1.29
C ALA A 39 15.20 9.10 0.57
N GLU A 40 15.67 7.92 0.99
CA GLU A 40 15.18 6.64 0.47
C GLU A 40 13.70 6.43 0.80
N LEU A 41 13.24 6.81 2.00
CA LEU A 41 11.81 6.73 2.34
C LEU A 41 10.92 7.64 1.48
N ILE A 42 11.41 8.84 1.12
CA ILE A 42 10.68 9.76 0.24
C ILE A 42 10.63 9.18 -1.18
N GLU A 43 11.76 8.72 -1.72
CA GLU A 43 11.81 8.09 -3.04
C GLU A 43 10.87 6.89 -3.11
N ARG A 44 10.81 6.12 -2.02
CA ARG A 44 9.90 4.99 -1.86
C ARG A 44 8.42 5.39 -1.81
N ALA A 45 8.08 6.62 -1.47
CA ALA A 45 6.72 7.12 -1.61
C ALA A 45 6.42 7.61 -3.04
N GLU A 46 7.42 8.17 -3.73
CA GLU A 46 7.26 8.75 -5.08
C GLU A 46 7.19 7.68 -6.19
N ARG A 47 8.04 6.64 -6.14
CA ARG A 47 8.05 5.56 -7.15
C ARG A 47 6.68 4.87 -7.32
N PRO A 48 5.98 4.45 -6.25
CA PRO A 48 4.65 3.88 -6.33
C PRO A 48 3.63 4.80 -6.99
N LYS A 49 3.70 6.11 -6.67
CA LYS A 49 2.79 7.08 -7.27
C LYS A 49 2.97 7.12 -8.78
N ALA A 50 4.20 7.21 -9.27
CA ALA A 50 4.49 7.21 -10.69
C ALA A 50 4.01 5.92 -11.39
N PHE A 51 4.19 4.77 -10.74
CA PHE A 51 3.68 3.49 -11.24
C PHE A 51 2.15 3.47 -11.34
N LEU A 52 1.46 3.92 -10.29
CA LEU A 52 -0.01 3.99 -10.26
C LEU A 52 -0.57 4.95 -11.32
N ASP A 53 0.10 6.09 -11.54
CA ASP A 53 -0.29 7.07 -12.56
C ASP A 53 -0.22 6.48 -13.99
N GLY A 54 0.55 5.40 -14.21
CA GLY A 54 0.65 4.69 -15.49
C GLY A 54 -0.33 3.52 -15.67
N ILE A 55 -1.15 3.19 -14.68
CA ILE A 55 -2.13 2.10 -14.79
C ILE A 55 -3.34 2.57 -15.60
N GLU A 56 -3.47 2.04 -16.81
CA GLU A 56 -4.63 2.29 -17.67
C GLU A 56 -5.92 1.79 -17.00
N PRO A 57 -6.98 2.62 -16.83
CA PRO A 57 -8.21 2.22 -16.16
C PRO A 57 -8.88 0.96 -16.74
N ALA A 58 -8.69 0.72 -18.05
CA ALA A 58 -9.18 -0.47 -18.73
C ALA A 58 -8.61 -1.79 -18.15
N THR A 59 -7.40 -1.77 -17.59
CA THR A 59 -6.76 -2.94 -16.94
C THR A 59 -7.47 -3.35 -15.65
N LEU A 60 -8.18 -2.42 -15.02
CA LEU A 60 -8.96 -2.63 -13.80
C LEU A 60 -10.42 -3.01 -14.09
N ALA A 61 -10.84 -3.03 -15.36
CA ALA A 61 -12.20 -3.36 -15.73
C ALA A 61 -12.61 -4.75 -15.22
N LYS A 62 -13.78 -4.81 -14.57
CA LYS A 62 -14.39 -6.02 -13.98
C LYS A 62 -13.60 -6.68 -12.84
N LYS A 63 -12.46 -6.12 -12.42
CA LYS A 63 -11.67 -6.65 -11.30
C LYS A 63 -12.42 -6.59 -9.97
N ASP A 64 -13.35 -5.64 -9.83
CA ASP A 64 -14.28 -5.53 -8.71
C ASP A 64 -15.15 -6.79 -8.51
N ARG A 65 -15.48 -7.51 -9.59
CA ARG A 65 -16.33 -8.72 -9.59
C ARG A 65 -15.56 -10.02 -9.67
N MET A 66 -14.24 -9.95 -9.88
CA MET A 66 -13.40 -11.13 -10.00
C MET A 66 -13.48 -11.96 -8.71
N GLU A 67 -13.80 -13.24 -8.84
CA GLU A 67 -13.85 -14.17 -7.71
C GLU A 67 -12.44 -14.49 -7.22
N MET A 68 -12.27 -14.45 -5.89
CA MET A 68 -10.98 -14.74 -5.26
C MET A 68 -11.15 -15.14 -3.80
N LYS A 69 -10.11 -15.76 -3.24
CA LYS A 69 -10.09 -16.10 -1.81
C LYS A 69 -9.85 -14.84 -0.97
N VAL A 70 -10.83 -14.49 -0.13
CA VAL A 70 -10.80 -13.37 0.83
C VAL A 70 -10.99 -13.94 2.22
N MET A 71 -9.99 -13.79 3.09
CA MET A 71 -10.04 -14.26 4.50
C MET A 71 -10.44 -15.74 4.69
N GLY A 72 -10.19 -16.62 3.73
CA GLY A 72 -10.52 -18.04 3.83
C GLY A 72 -11.72 -18.46 2.99
N GLU A 73 -12.57 -17.52 2.59
CA GLU A 73 -13.81 -17.76 1.83
C GLU A 73 -13.70 -17.25 0.39
N ILE A 74 -14.61 -17.70 -0.48
CA ILE A 74 -14.75 -17.12 -1.83
C ILE A 74 -15.49 -15.80 -1.72
N GLY A 75 -14.89 -14.74 -2.24
CA GLY A 75 -15.45 -13.40 -2.31
C GLY A 75 -15.08 -12.70 -3.61
N THR A 76 -15.34 -11.40 -3.68
CA THR A 76 -15.04 -10.58 -4.87
C THR A 76 -13.82 -9.69 -4.67
N GLY A 77 -13.24 -9.20 -5.77
CA GLY A 77 -12.18 -8.19 -5.72
C GLY A 77 -12.59 -6.92 -4.95
N LYS A 78 -13.85 -6.49 -5.08
CA LYS A 78 -14.40 -5.39 -4.28
C LYS A 78 -14.39 -5.71 -2.78
N GLN A 79 -14.81 -6.91 -2.39
CA GLN A 79 -14.78 -7.35 -1.00
C GLN A 79 -13.35 -7.41 -0.47
N PHE A 80 -12.40 -7.93 -1.26
CA PHE A 80 -10.98 -7.92 -0.91
C PHE A 80 -10.47 -6.50 -0.61
N ILE A 81 -10.74 -5.53 -1.49
CA ILE A 81 -10.29 -4.14 -1.30
C ILE A 81 -10.96 -3.49 -0.08
N LEU A 82 -12.26 -3.69 0.11
CA LEU A 82 -13.00 -3.09 1.23
C LEU A 82 -12.63 -3.69 2.59
N SER A 83 -12.33 -4.99 2.65
CA SER A 83 -12.13 -5.72 3.90
C SER A 83 -10.66 -5.92 4.26
N LEU A 84 -9.73 -5.87 3.29
CA LEU A 84 -8.30 -6.06 3.51
C LEU A 84 -7.47 -4.90 2.95
N GLY A 85 -7.62 -4.55 1.67
CA GLY A 85 -6.75 -3.58 1.00
C GLY A 85 -6.80 -2.18 1.65
N MET A 86 -7.97 -1.54 1.65
CA MET A 86 -8.13 -0.19 2.19
C MET A 86 -7.88 -0.11 3.71
N PRO A 87 -8.40 -1.04 4.55
CA PRO A 87 -8.12 -0.99 5.98
C PRO A 87 -6.62 -1.05 6.31
N ASN A 88 -5.85 -1.94 5.66
CA ASN A 88 -4.40 -2.01 5.87
C ASN A 88 -3.69 -0.74 5.36
N PHE A 89 -4.06 -0.25 4.16
CA PHE A 89 -3.47 0.96 3.60
C PHE A 89 -3.63 2.15 4.54
N PHE A 90 -4.85 2.41 5.01
CA PHE A 90 -5.11 3.53 5.92
C PHE A 90 -4.50 3.32 7.31
N PHE A 91 -4.42 2.08 7.81
CA PHE A 91 -3.74 1.79 9.07
C PHE A 91 -2.26 2.20 9.03
N HIS A 92 -1.52 1.76 8.01
CA HIS A 92 -0.11 2.10 7.90
C HIS A 92 0.10 3.59 7.61
N LEU A 93 -0.71 4.19 6.72
CA LEU A 93 -0.63 5.62 6.42
C LEU A 93 -0.90 6.50 7.66
N GLN A 94 -1.95 6.17 8.42
CA GLN A 94 -2.27 6.87 9.66
C GLN A 94 -1.18 6.70 10.73
N THR A 95 -0.51 5.55 10.74
CA THR A 95 0.60 5.30 11.65
C THR A 95 1.83 6.13 11.27
N VAL A 96 2.18 6.22 9.97
CA VAL A 96 3.22 7.13 9.46
C VAL A 96 2.92 8.56 9.91
N TYR A 97 1.69 9.03 9.66
CA TYR A 97 1.23 10.34 10.09
C TYR A 97 1.41 10.56 11.60
N SER A 98 0.98 9.59 12.42
CA SER A 98 1.03 9.67 13.87
C SER A 98 2.46 9.70 14.40
N ILE A 99 3.36 8.90 13.83
CA ILE A 99 4.78 8.89 14.20
C ILE A 99 5.41 10.25 13.92
N LEU A 100 5.21 10.81 12.72
CA LEU A 100 5.75 12.12 12.34
C LEU A 100 5.20 13.23 13.24
N ARG A 101 3.88 13.25 13.47
CA ARG A 101 3.24 14.23 14.34
C ARG A 101 3.71 14.12 15.79
N MET A 102 3.89 12.90 16.30
CA MET A 102 4.45 12.65 17.63
C MET A 102 5.90 13.16 17.76
N LYS A 103 6.67 13.16 16.66
CA LYS A 103 8.02 13.73 16.60
C LYS A 103 8.05 15.25 16.37
N GLY A 104 6.89 15.92 16.40
CA GLY A 104 6.79 17.37 16.33
C GLY A 104 6.70 17.94 14.92
N VAL A 105 6.55 17.11 13.88
CA VAL A 105 6.28 17.60 12.52
C VAL A 105 4.90 18.27 12.50
N PRO A 106 4.78 19.52 11.98
CA PRO A 106 3.54 20.30 12.05
C PRO A 106 2.51 19.84 11.00
N LEU A 107 1.99 18.62 11.15
CA LEU A 107 1.01 18.01 10.25
C LEU A 107 -0.43 18.32 10.69
N GLY A 108 -1.27 18.73 9.74
CA GLY A 108 -2.72 18.96 9.91
C GLY A 108 -3.55 17.72 9.56
N LYS A 109 -4.88 17.81 9.74
CA LYS A 109 -5.81 16.89 9.07
C LYS A 109 -5.98 17.38 7.62
#